data_AF-A0A942HPC9-F1
#
_entry.id   AF-A0A942HPC9-F1
#
_cell.length_a   1.000
_cell.length_b   1.000
_cell.length_c   1.000
_cell.angle_alpha   90.00
_cell.angle_beta   90.00
_cell.angle_gamma   90.00
#
_symmetry.space_group_name_H-M   'P 1'
#
loop_
_entity.id
_entity.type
_entity.pdbx_description
1 polymer ?
#
loop_
_entity_poly.entity_id
_entity_poly.type
_entity_poly.pdbx_seq_one_letter_code
_entity_poly.pdbx_strand_id
1 'polypeptide(L)'
;MSARDSVSKRPLLLAALAAAALALLMLAAGGAARAAAATCPTFKVLHNDRIGPASLPAGTYAVTTEDVGLGCSTASQLFARFLEDYDGSLPIPWKVVARGSGKAAFTRGGQAGFSVARVGGSEEGGANTLLGKLCPDTFTVNADAQVGPLLFPKGRYLVYLPTGTGITCNRAAVLFTRFLSGGSQLPFPWKLKNQTATFYKSSNPTRSAFRIEPFAGS
;
A
#
# COMPACT_ATOMS: atom_id res chain seq x y z
N MET A 1 1.03 -83.68 -47.21
CA MET A 1 0.97 -82.24 -47.60
C MET A 1 -0.17 -81.60 -46.85
N SER A 2 0.13 -80.70 -45.90
CA SER A 2 -0.77 -79.60 -45.49
C SER A 2 -0.01 -78.72 -44.50
N ALA A 3 0.41 -77.54 -44.96
CA ALA A 3 0.84 -76.42 -44.13
C ALA A 3 -0.39 -75.66 -43.63
N ARG A 4 -0.32 -75.07 -42.44
CA ARG A 4 -1.06 -73.85 -42.08
C ARG A 4 -0.44 -73.21 -40.83
N ASP A 5 0.01 -71.97 -41.03
CA ASP A 5 0.43 -70.99 -40.04
C ASP A 5 -0.65 -70.70 -38.99
N SER A 6 -0.26 -70.25 -37.79
CA SER A 6 -0.57 -68.87 -37.37
C SER A 6 -0.12 -68.48 -35.96
N VAL A 7 0.75 -67.48 -35.95
CA VAL A 7 0.62 -66.17 -35.26
C VAL A 7 0.76 -66.08 -33.73
N SER A 8 1.79 -65.30 -33.38
CA SER A 8 2.27 -64.85 -32.08
C SER A 8 1.26 -64.03 -31.27
N LYS A 9 0.85 -64.53 -30.09
CA LYS A 9 0.02 -63.84 -29.09
C LYS A 9 0.86 -62.92 -28.20
N ARG A 10 1.51 -61.90 -28.77
CA ARG A 10 2.34 -60.95 -28.01
C ARG A 10 2.05 -59.43 -28.10
N PRO A 11 0.94 -58.91 -28.67
CA PRO A 11 0.76 -57.44 -28.70
C PRO A 11 -0.21 -56.88 -27.65
N LEU A 12 -0.80 -57.69 -26.76
CA LEU A 12 -1.94 -57.20 -25.94
C LEU A 12 -1.60 -56.74 -24.51
N LEU A 13 -0.42 -57.07 -23.98
CA LEU A 13 -0.04 -56.67 -22.61
C LEU A 13 0.73 -55.34 -22.54
N LEU A 14 1.26 -54.84 -23.65
CA LEU A 14 1.99 -53.56 -23.70
C LEU A 14 1.08 -52.34 -23.91
N ALA A 15 -0.12 -52.53 -24.46
CA ALA A 15 -1.06 -51.44 -24.72
C ALA A 15 -1.79 -50.95 -23.45
N ALA A 16 -1.98 -51.81 -22.45
CA ALA A 16 -2.73 -51.47 -21.23
C ALA A 16 -1.91 -50.63 -20.22
N LEU A 17 -0.59 -50.80 -20.16
CA LEU A 17 0.29 -50.05 -19.25
C LEU A 17 0.63 -48.65 -19.76
N ALA A 18 0.66 -48.44 -21.08
CA ALA A 18 0.90 -47.12 -21.67
C ALA A 18 -0.30 -46.16 -21.47
N ALA A 19 -1.53 -46.69 -21.45
CA ALA A 19 -2.74 -45.89 -21.23
C ALA A 19 -2.88 -45.39 -19.77
N ALA A 20 -2.43 -46.18 -18.78
CA ALA A 20 -2.47 -45.78 -17.38
C ALA A 20 -1.43 -44.70 -17.02
N ALA A 21 -0.25 -44.73 -17.65
CA ALA A 21 0.79 -43.73 -17.43
C ALA A 21 0.43 -42.35 -18.02
N LEU A 22 -0.28 -42.29 -19.16
CA LEU A 22 -0.72 -41.01 -19.73
C LEU A 22 -1.86 -40.35 -18.94
N ALA A 23 -2.70 -41.12 -18.26
CA ALA A 23 -3.78 -40.57 -17.44
C ALA A 23 -3.27 -39.91 -16.13
N LEU A 24 -2.15 -40.39 -15.59
CA LEU A 24 -1.53 -39.84 -14.37
C LEU A 24 -0.70 -38.57 -14.64
N LEU A 25 -0.23 -38.34 -15.87
CA LEU A 25 0.47 -37.11 -16.26
C LEU A 25 -0.47 -35.91 -16.49
N MET A 26 -1.76 -36.15 -16.78
CA MET A 26 -2.75 -35.08 -17.00
C MET A 26 -3.29 -34.46 -15.71
N LEU A 27 -3.14 -35.12 -14.55
CA LEU A 27 -3.61 -34.57 -13.25
C LEU A 27 -2.59 -33.65 -12.56
N ALA A 28 -1.36 -33.56 -13.07
CA ALA A 28 -0.33 -32.69 -12.49
C ALA A 28 -0.30 -31.27 -13.11
N ALA A 29 -1.10 -31.02 -14.15
CA ALA A 29 -1.23 -29.71 -14.79
C ALA A 29 -2.42 -28.90 -14.27
N GLY A 30 -2.82 -29.14 -13.00
CA GLY A 30 -3.63 -28.20 -12.23
C GLY A 30 -2.83 -26.94 -11.97
N GLY A 31 -2.58 -26.14 -13.02
CA GLY A 31 -2.08 -24.79 -12.88
C GLY A 31 -3.01 -24.08 -11.92
N ALA A 32 -2.49 -23.68 -10.77
CA ALA A 32 -3.21 -22.83 -9.83
C ALA A 32 -3.63 -21.59 -10.61
N ALA A 33 -4.89 -21.57 -11.05
CA ALA A 33 -5.50 -20.38 -11.59
C ALA A 33 -5.38 -19.34 -10.48
N ARG A 34 -4.47 -18.38 -10.67
CA ARG A 34 -4.31 -17.24 -9.78
C ARG A 34 -5.65 -16.51 -9.85
N ALA A 35 -6.54 -16.72 -8.88
CA ALA A 35 -7.85 -16.11 -8.96
C ALA A 35 -7.66 -14.59 -9.03
N ALA A 36 -8.37 -13.99 -9.97
CA ALA A 36 -8.15 -12.62 -10.37
C ALA A 36 -8.44 -11.67 -9.20
N ALA A 37 -7.70 -10.56 -9.15
CA ALA A 37 -7.96 -9.51 -8.19
C ALA A 37 -9.43 -9.08 -8.27
N ALA A 38 -10.13 -9.03 -7.14
CA ALA A 38 -11.53 -8.62 -7.10
C ALA A 38 -11.62 -7.14 -6.71
N THR A 39 -12.29 -6.35 -7.54
CA THR A 39 -12.62 -4.96 -7.21
C THR A 39 -13.86 -4.94 -6.33
N CYS A 40 -13.72 -4.35 -5.15
CA CYS A 40 -14.76 -4.28 -4.14
C CYS A 40 -15.62 -3.02 -4.27
N PRO A 41 -16.80 -2.98 -3.62
CA PRO A 41 -17.51 -1.73 -3.41
C PRO A 41 -16.59 -0.66 -2.82
N THR A 42 -16.79 0.58 -3.22
CA THR A 42 -15.93 1.68 -2.79
C THR A 42 -16.05 1.94 -1.29
N PHE A 43 -14.94 2.26 -0.64
CA PHE A 43 -14.88 2.63 0.77
C PHE A 43 -14.77 4.14 0.95
N LYS A 44 -15.46 4.72 1.93
CA LYS A 44 -15.36 6.15 2.24
C LYS A 44 -14.44 6.38 3.44
N VAL A 45 -13.29 6.99 3.21
CA VAL A 45 -12.46 7.55 4.28
C VAL A 45 -13.01 8.94 4.61
N LEU A 46 -13.41 9.13 5.86
CA LEU A 46 -14.12 10.34 6.31
C LEU A 46 -13.16 11.47 6.71
N HIS A 47 -11.94 11.12 7.11
CA HIS A 47 -10.95 12.07 7.60
C HIS A 47 -9.65 11.95 6.81
N ASN A 48 -8.77 12.93 6.99
CA ASN A 48 -7.43 12.81 6.44
C ASN A 48 -6.63 11.93 7.39
N ASP A 49 -6.48 10.67 7.02
CA ASP A 49 -5.92 9.65 7.90
C ASP A 49 -4.57 9.15 7.38
N ARG A 50 -3.88 8.40 8.25
CA ARG A 50 -2.59 7.75 7.97
C ARG A 50 -2.55 6.38 8.62
N ILE A 51 -1.73 5.52 8.06
CA ILE A 51 -1.37 4.21 8.60
C ILE A 51 0.14 4.08 8.41
N GLY A 52 0.91 4.48 9.43
CA GLY A 52 2.36 4.61 9.36
C GLY A 52 2.79 5.52 8.19
N PRO A 53 3.58 5.01 7.22
CA PRO A 53 4.02 5.79 6.08
C PRO A 53 2.89 6.07 5.06
N ALA A 54 1.83 5.27 5.04
CA ALA A 54 0.73 5.43 4.09
C ALA A 54 -0.16 6.61 4.45
N SER A 55 -0.41 7.50 3.48
CA SER A 55 -1.32 8.61 3.64
C SER A 55 -2.61 8.37 2.90
N LEU A 56 -3.73 8.54 3.59
CA LEU A 56 -5.08 8.23 3.13
C LEU A 56 -5.98 9.44 3.37
N PRO A 57 -5.89 10.48 2.52
CA PRO A 57 -6.77 11.65 2.62
C PRO A 57 -8.25 11.29 2.52
N ALA A 58 -9.11 12.14 3.08
CA ALA A 58 -10.56 11.96 3.01
C ALA A 58 -11.02 11.83 1.55
N GLY A 59 -11.89 10.86 1.29
CA GLY A 59 -12.29 10.54 -0.07
C GLY A 59 -12.90 9.16 -0.20
N THR A 60 -13.29 8.86 -1.44
CA THR A 60 -13.78 7.55 -1.83
C THR A 60 -12.61 6.74 -2.36
N TYR A 61 -12.49 5.48 -1.96
CA TYR A 61 -11.40 4.58 -2.31
C TYR A 61 -11.95 3.34 -3.00
N ALA A 62 -11.30 2.94 -4.09
CA ALA A 62 -11.40 1.59 -4.60
C ALA A 62 -10.60 0.69 -3.65
N VAL A 63 -11.19 -0.45 -3.30
CA VAL A 63 -10.53 -1.51 -2.55
C VAL A 63 -10.40 -2.69 -3.51
N THR A 64 -9.21 -3.25 -3.63
CA THR A 64 -8.91 -4.36 -4.52
C THR A 64 -8.28 -5.47 -3.71
N THR A 65 -8.86 -6.67 -3.71
CA THR A 65 -8.23 -7.82 -3.05
C THR A 65 -7.32 -8.52 -4.03
N GLU A 66 -6.08 -8.80 -3.62
CA GLU A 66 -5.13 -9.60 -4.42
C GLU A 66 -4.94 -11.01 -3.85
N ASP A 67 -5.40 -11.25 -2.62
CA ASP A 67 -5.49 -12.58 -2.01
C ASP A 67 -6.83 -13.24 -2.34
N VAL A 68 -6.75 -14.43 -2.92
CA VAL A 68 -7.91 -15.26 -3.30
C VAL A 68 -8.74 -15.74 -2.11
N GLY A 69 -8.18 -15.75 -0.89
CA GLY A 69 -8.90 -16.07 0.34
C GLY A 69 -9.52 -14.86 1.03
N LEU A 70 -9.32 -13.64 0.53
CA LEU A 70 -9.81 -12.41 1.16
C LEU A 70 -11.01 -11.84 0.39
N GLY A 71 -12.19 -11.93 1.00
CA GLY A 71 -13.40 -11.34 0.45
C GLY A 71 -13.46 -9.81 0.66
N CYS A 72 -14.20 -9.13 -0.22
CA CYS A 72 -14.36 -7.68 -0.17
C CYS A 72 -14.90 -7.12 1.15
N SER A 73 -15.84 -7.83 1.78
CA SER A 73 -16.37 -7.42 3.09
C SER A 73 -15.27 -7.40 4.16
N THR A 74 -14.47 -8.47 4.21
CA THR A 74 -13.33 -8.58 5.14
C THR A 74 -12.25 -7.55 4.84
N ALA A 75 -11.91 -7.33 3.57
CA ALA A 75 -10.93 -6.30 3.18
C ALA A 75 -11.37 -4.90 3.62
N SER A 76 -12.64 -4.53 3.41
CA SER A 76 -13.18 -3.24 3.85
C SER A 76 -13.22 -3.10 5.38
N GLN A 77 -13.54 -4.17 6.12
CA GLN A 77 -13.50 -4.17 7.59
C GLN A 77 -12.07 -4.02 8.13
N LEU A 78 -11.11 -4.74 7.53
CA LEU A 78 -9.69 -4.59 7.86
C LEU A 78 -9.20 -3.18 7.55
N PHE A 79 -9.61 -2.63 6.40
CA PHE A 79 -9.23 -1.26 6.05
C PHE A 79 -9.76 -0.24 7.06
N ALA A 80 -11.03 -0.35 7.45
CA ALA A 80 -11.61 0.48 8.51
C ALA A 80 -10.83 0.35 9.82
N ARG A 81 -10.47 -0.88 10.22
CA ARG A 81 -9.69 -1.11 11.43
C ARG A 81 -8.30 -0.49 11.34
N PHE A 82 -7.58 -0.69 10.24
CA PHE A 82 -6.21 -0.21 10.09
C PHE A 82 -6.11 1.31 10.06
N LEU A 83 -7.18 2.03 9.65
CA LEU A 83 -7.24 3.49 9.77
C LEU A 83 -7.13 3.99 11.22
N GLU A 84 -7.45 3.15 12.22
CA GLU A 84 -7.27 3.44 13.64
C GLU A 84 -5.81 3.22 14.11
N ASP A 85 -5.03 2.42 13.37
CA ASP A 85 -3.64 2.05 13.67
C ASP A 85 -2.67 3.05 12.99
N TYR A 86 -2.81 4.33 13.37
CA TYR A 86 -2.14 5.45 12.67
C TYR A 86 -0.61 5.41 12.68
N ASP A 87 -0.02 4.73 13.66
CA ASP A 87 1.42 4.53 13.79
C ASP A 87 1.96 3.48 12.79
N GLY A 88 1.07 2.73 12.14
CA GLY A 88 1.42 1.65 11.21
C GLY A 88 1.68 0.30 11.89
N SER A 89 1.46 0.20 13.21
CA SER A 89 1.58 -1.03 13.98
C SER A 89 0.34 -1.91 13.79
N LEU A 90 0.22 -2.51 12.60
CA LEU A 90 -0.93 -3.35 12.28
C LEU A 90 -0.91 -4.68 13.04
N PRO A 91 -2.08 -5.29 13.33
CA PRO A 91 -2.17 -6.63 13.89
C PRO A 91 -1.37 -7.65 13.07
N ILE A 92 -0.51 -8.42 13.72
CA ILE A 92 0.27 -9.48 13.07
C ILE A 92 -0.68 -10.46 12.35
N PRO A 93 -0.40 -10.89 11.10
CA PRO A 93 0.83 -10.68 10.33
C PRO A 93 0.74 -9.57 9.27
N TRP A 94 -0.11 -8.55 9.49
CA TRP A 94 -0.34 -7.48 8.53
C TRP A 94 0.77 -6.44 8.52
N LYS A 95 1.06 -5.92 7.32
CA LYS A 95 1.96 -4.78 7.10
C LYS A 95 1.40 -3.86 6.05
N VAL A 96 1.55 -2.55 6.27
CA VAL A 96 1.20 -1.50 5.31
C VAL A 96 2.41 -1.12 4.46
N VAL A 97 2.17 -0.87 3.18
CA VAL A 97 3.15 -0.33 2.23
C VAL A 97 2.54 0.90 1.58
N ALA A 98 3.16 2.06 1.80
CA ALA A 98 2.76 3.29 1.13
C ALA A 98 3.02 3.17 -0.38
N ARG A 99 2.12 3.69 -1.20
CA ARG A 99 2.29 3.74 -2.67
C ARG A 99 2.19 5.16 -3.22
N GLY A 100 2.14 6.16 -2.34
CA GLY A 100 1.87 7.57 -2.61
C GLY A 100 0.65 8.08 -1.84
N SER A 101 0.39 9.39 -1.90
CA SER A 101 -0.80 9.97 -1.27
C SER A 101 -2.09 9.38 -1.86
N GLY A 102 -2.96 8.84 -1.00
CA GLY A 102 -4.21 8.19 -1.40
C GLY A 102 -4.04 6.79 -1.99
N LYS A 103 -2.86 6.16 -1.86
CA LYS A 103 -2.60 4.79 -2.34
C LYS A 103 -1.81 3.98 -1.30
N ALA A 104 -2.28 2.79 -0.98
CA ALA A 104 -1.60 1.87 -0.07
C ALA A 104 -1.84 0.42 -0.45
N ALA A 105 -0.90 -0.46 -0.08
CA ALA A 105 -1.06 -1.90 -0.17
C ALA A 105 -0.88 -2.52 1.22
N PHE A 106 -1.62 -3.58 1.49
CA PHE A 106 -1.58 -4.32 2.75
C PHE A 106 -1.19 -5.77 2.45
N THR A 107 -0.12 -6.21 3.10
CA THR A 107 0.42 -7.57 2.95
C THR A 107 0.17 -8.38 4.21
N ARG A 108 -0.02 -9.69 4.05
CA ARG A 108 -0.29 -10.64 5.11
C ARG A 108 0.79 -11.71 5.11
N GLY A 109 1.67 -11.71 6.10
CA GLY A 109 2.75 -12.72 6.20
C GLY A 109 3.68 -12.76 4.98
N GLY A 110 3.88 -11.62 4.31
CA GLY A 110 4.70 -11.51 3.09
C GLY A 110 3.94 -11.79 1.78
N GLN A 111 2.68 -12.21 1.84
CA GLN A 111 1.82 -12.36 0.67
C GLN A 111 0.98 -11.10 0.44
N ALA A 112 0.58 -10.85 -0.81
CA ALA A 112 -0.37 -9.77 -1.12
C ALA A 112 -1.70 -10.05 -0.42
N GLY A 113 -2.32 -9.01 0.15
CA GLY A 113 -3.62 -9.09 0.82
C GLY A 113 -4.67 -8.29 0.05
N PHE A 114 -4.67 -6.98 0.24
CA PHE A 114 -5.49 -6.04 -0.51
C PHE A 114 -4.76 -4.70 -0.70
N SER A 115 -5.19 -3.92 -1.68
CA SER A 115 -4.76 -2.54 -1.90
C SER A 115 -5.93 -1.58 -1.93
N VAL A 116 -5.62 -0.31 -1.73
CA VAL A 116 -6.57 0.79 -1.79
C VAL A 116 -6.02 1.93 -2.62
N ALA A 117 -6.90 2.54 -3.42
CA ALA A 117 -6.57 3.71 -4.21
C ALA A 117 -7.74 4.69 -4.20
N ARG A 118 -7.46 5.97 -3.90
CA ARG A 118 -8.48 7.02 -3.90
C ARG A 118 -9.04 7.22 -5.31
N VAL A 119 -10.35 7.10 -5.46
CA VAL A 119 -11.08 7.37 -6.70
C VAL A 119 -11.08 8.87 -6.98
N GLY A 120 -10.81 9.25 -8.24
CA GLY A 120 -10.80 10.65 -8.67
C GLY A 120 -9.68 11.50 -8.05
N GLY A 121 -8.67 10.87 -7.43
CA GLY A 121 -7.36 11.50 -7.23
C GLY A 121 -6.56 11.39 -8.53
N SER A 122 -5.86 12.45 -8.91
CA SER A 122 -5.05 12.46 -10.14
C SER A 122 -4.14 11.23 -10.19
N GLU A 123 -4.21 10.49 -11.29
CA GLU A 123 -3.50 9.23 -11.50
C GLU A 123 -1.97 9.43 -11.52
N GLU A 124 -1.53 10.68 -11.76
CA GLU A 124 -0.15 11.12 -11.69
C GLU A 124 0.16 11.72 -10.33
N GLY A 125 1.20 11.17 -9.70
CA GLY A 125 1.57 11.42 -8.32
C GLY A 125 1.75 12.90 -8.00
N GLY A 126 0.82 13.46 -7.24
CA GLY A 126 1.26 14.20 -6.07
C GLY A 126 0.51 15.44 -5.67
N ALA A 127 -0.58 15.86 -6.32
CA ALA A 127 -1.35 17.03 -5.90
C ALA A 127 -2.75 16.68 -5.39
N ASN A 128 -2.93 16.80 -4.07
CA ASN A 128 -4.23 16.76 -3.40
C ASN A 128 -4.56 18.16 -2.88
N THR A 129 -5.36 18.88 -3.66
CA THR A 129 -5.72 20.27 -3.40
C THR A 129 -6.48 20.47 -2.09
N LEU A 130 -7.12 19.42 -1.55
CA LEU A 130 -7.78 19.46 -0.23
C LEU A 130 -6.79 19.62 0.92
N LEU A 131 -5.50 19.34 0.69
CA LEU A 131 -4.45 19.46 1.70
C LEU A 131 -3.80 20.86 1.72
N GLY A 132 -4.18 21.73 0.78
CA GLY A 132 -3.63 23.07 0.60
C GLY A 132 -2.72 23.17 -0.62
N LYS A 133 -1.86 24.19 -0.64
CA LYS A 133 -0.95 24.45 -1.75
C LYS A 133 0.19 23.43 -1.73
N LEU A 134 0.35 22.67 -2.81
CA LEU A 134 1.51 21.82 -3.02
C LEU A 134 2.74 22.67 -3.36
N CYS A 135 3.89 22.34 -2.77
CA CYS A 135 5.17 22.90 -3.15
C CYS A 135 5.67 22.30 -4.47
N PRO A 136 6.29 23.11 -5.36
CA PRO A 136 6.64 22.66 -6.71
C PRO A 136 7.64 21.50 -6.71
N ASP A 137 8.55 21.48 -5.74
CA ASP A 137 9.59 20.46 -5.63
C ASP A 137 9.23 19.38 -4.60
N THR A 138 9.64 18.15 -4.88
CA THR A 138 9.63 17.06 -3.89
C THR A 138 10.79 17.21 -2.92
N PHE A 139 10.55 16.91 -1.65
CA PHE A 139 11.59 16.77 -0.62
C PHE A 139 12.14 15.33 -0.62
N THR A 140 13.45 15.15 -0.49
CA THR A 140 14.05 13.81 -0.38
C THR A 140 14.53 13.55 1.04
N VAL A 141 14.01 12.50 1.66
CA VAL A 141 14.51 11.94 2.91
C VAL A 141 15.59 10.92 2.54
N ASN A 142 16.82 11.15 3.00
CA ASN A 142 17.99 10.37 2.56
C ASN A 142 18.19 9.06 3.35
N ALA A 143 17.60 8.95 4.54
CA ALA A 143 17.65 7.79 5.41
C ALA A 143 16.38 7.73 6.25
N ASP A 144 15.99 6.53 6.69
CA ASP A 144 14.84 6.34 7.57
C ASP A 144 15.01 7.20 8.83
N ALA A 145 13.99 7.99 9.15
CA ALA A 145 14.01 8.91 10.26
C ALA A 145 12.69 8.86 11.02
N GLN A 146 12.76 8.89 12.34
CA GLN A 146 11.59 8.95 13.20
C GLN A 146 11.40 10.38 13.71
N VAL A 147 10.18 10.91 13.64
CA VAL A 147 9.81 12.22 14.19
C VAL A 147 8.53 12.06 14.99
N GLY A 148 8.62 12.18 16.32
CA GLY A 148 7.55 11.74 17.21
C GLY A 148 7.25 10.24 17.00
N PRO A 149 5.97 9.83 16.90
CA PRO A 149 5.61 8.45 16.63
C PRO A 149 5.64 8.10 15.13
N LEU A 150 5.89 9.05 14.23
CA LEU A 150 5.87 8.79 12.80
C LEU A 150 7.25 8.37 12.29
N LEU A 151 7.29 7.27 11.56
CA LEU A 151 8.43 6.88 10.75
C LEU A 151 8.31 7.51 9.36
N PHE A 152 9.38 8.17 8.92
CA PHE A 152 9.59 8.67 7.57
C PHE A 152 10.71 7.86 6.92
N PRO A 153 10.36 6.78 6.17
CA PRO A 153 11.35 6.02 5.42
C PRO A 153 12.12 6.89 4.42
N LYS A 154 13.32 6.46 4.06
CA LYS A 154 14.07 7.00 2.94
C LYS A 154 13.18 7.04 1.69
N GLY A 155 13.12 8.18 1.02
CA GLY A 155 12.27 8.33 -0.15
C GLY A 155 11.96 9.77 -0.50
N ARG A 156 11.12 9.94 -1.52
CA ARG A 156 10.64 11.25 -1.96
C ARG A 156 9.32 11.57 -1.27
N TYR A 157 9.14 12.83 -0.94
CA TYR A 157 7.98 13.35 -0.24
C TYR A 157 7.49 14.63 -0.90
N LEU A 158 6.19 14.85 -0.80
CA LEU A 158 5.50 16.05 -1.20
C LEU A 158 5.33 16.94 0.03
N VAL A 159 5.50 18.24 -0.15
CA VAL A 159 5.33 19.24 0.92
C VAL A 159 4.09 20.06 0.61
N TYR A 160 3.14 20.07 1.54
CA TYR A 160 1.91 20.85 1.45
C TYR A 160 1.93 21.99 2.46
N LEU A 161 1.40 23.13 2.02
CA LEU A 161 1.14 24.31 2.83
C LEU A 161 -0.37 24.40 3.05
N PRO A 162 -0.86 24.05 4.25
CA PRO A 162 -2.28 24.18 4.59
C PRO A 162 -2.79 25.60 4.36
N THR A 163 -4.05 25.73 3.95
CA THR A 163 -4.68 27.03 3.70
C THR A 163 -4.54 27.97 4.90
N GLY A 164 -4.11 29.21 4.65
CA GLY A 164 -3.92 30.23 5.69
C GLY A 164 -2.55 30.20 6.39
N THR A 165 -1.66 29.26 6.06
CA THR A 165 -0.28 29.32 6.56
C THR A 165 0.53 30.42 5.88
N GLY A 166 1.36 31.11 6.67
CA GLY A 166 2.41 32.02 6.17
C GLY A 166 3.76 31.33 5.94
N ILE A 167 3.85 29.99 6.09
CA ILE A 167 5.08 29.25 5.81
C ILE A 167 5.29 29.14 4.31
N THR A 168 6.52 29.39 3.85
CA THR A 168 6.92 29.18 2.46
C THR A 168 7.44 27.76 2.25
N CYS A 169 7.46 27.29 0.99
CA CYS A 169 7.98 25.96 0.64
C CYS A 169 9.43 25.76 1.10
N ASN A 170 10.29 26.73 0.84
CA ASN A 170 11.69 26.69 1.30
C ASN A 170 11.78 26.60 2.81
N ARG A 171 10.95 27.36 3.54
CA ARG A 171 10.95 27.33 4.99
C ARG A 171 10.44 26.00 5.53
N ALA A 172 9.40 25.42 4.94
CA ALA A 172 8.90 24.10 5.29
C ALA A 172 9.97 23.02 5.08
N ALA A 173 10.66 23.02 3.94
CA ALA A 173 11.75 22.09 3.66
C ALA A 173 12.89 22.17 4.69
N VAL A 174 13.36 23.39 5.00
CA VAL A 174 14.41 23.60 6.02
C VAL A 174 13.97 23.12 7.41
N LEU A 175 12.72 23.40 7.80
CA LEU A 175 12.18 22.93 9.07
C LEU A 175 12.09 21.40 9.11
N PHE A 176 11.63 20.79 8.02
CA PHE A 176 11.51 19.35 7.95
C PHE A 176 12.87 18.66 8.04
N THR A 177 13.90 19.16 7.35
CA THR A 177 15.30 18.69 7.53
C THR A 177 15.71 18.73 9.01
N ARG A 178 15.44 19.84 9.70
CA ARG A 178 15.76 19.97 11.12
C ARG A 178 15.00 18.95 11.99
N PHE A 179 13.74 18.66 11.67
CA PHE A 179 12.93 17.72 12.43
C PHE A 179 13.40 16.29 12.24
N LEU A 180 13.77 15.90 11.01
CA LEU A 180 14.38 14.60 10.72
C LEU A 180 15.69 14.38 11.48
N SER A 181 16.51 15.44 11.61
CA SER A 181 17.76 15.37 12.38
C SER A 181 17.57 15.43 13.90
N GLY A 182 16.40 15.87 14.39
CA GLY A 182 16.08 16.03 15.81
C GLY A 182 15.63 14.74 16.50
N GLY A 183 15.41 13.66 15.74
CA GLY A 183 14.89 12.40 16.25
C GLY A 183 13.44 12.50 16.74
N SER A 184 13.13 11.80 17.83
CA SER A 184 11.75 11.64 18.31
C SER A 184 11.12 12.92 18.88
N GLN A 185 11.91 13.94 19.24
CA GLN A 185 11.40 15.16 19.86
C GLN A 185 11.45 16.38 18.92
N LEU A 186 10.31 17.02 18.75
CA LEU A 186 10.23 18.28 17.99
C LEU A 186 10.78 19.46 18.80
N PRO A 187 11.49 20.40 18.15
CA PRO A 187 11.96 21.60 18.82
C PRO A 187 10.77 22.49 19.20
N PHE A 188 10.73 22.97 20.45
CA PHE A 188 9.72 23.93 20.89
C PHE A 188 9.72 25.17 19.96
N PRO A 189 8.55 25.73 19.57
CA PRO A 189 7.17 25.39 19.97
C PRO A 189 6.44 24.47 18.96
N TRP A 190 7.17 23.64 18.21
CA TRP A 190 6.59 22.79 17.19
C TRP A 190 5.92 21.56 17.79
N LYS A 191 4.78 21.20 17.20
CA LYS A 191 4.01 20.01 17.47
C LYS A 191 3.74 19.26 16.17
N LEU A 192 3.48 17.97 16.31
CA LEU A 192 3.08 17.09 15.22
C LEU A 192 1.62 16.67 15.43
N LYS A 193 0.82 16.76 14.37
CA LYS A 193 -0.46 16.06 14.25
C LYS A 193 -0.20 14.76 13.50
N ASN A 194 -0.18 13.65 14.24
CA ASN A 194 0.25 12.35 13.73
C ASN A 194 -0.61 11.86 12.57
N GLN A 195 -1.94 11.99 12.70
CA GLN A 195 -2.92 11.51 11.71
C GLN A 195 -2.69 12.08 10.31
N THR A 196 -2.11 13.28 10.22
CA THR A 196 -1.94 13.98 8.95
C THR A 196 -0.48 14.31 8.63
N ALA A 197 0.50 13.88 9.44
CA ALA A 197 1.90 14.33 9.36
C ALA A 197 2.02 15.85 9.19
N THR A 198 1.21 16.60 9.97
CA THR A 198 1.19 18.07 9.91
C THR A 198 1.98 18.63 11.07
N PHE A 199 3.04 19.35 10.75
CA PHE A 199 3.86 20.08 11.70
C PHE A 199 3.30 21.47 11.87
N TYR A 200 3.13 21.92 13.10
CA TYR A 200 2.58 23.24 13.38
C TYR A 200 3.17 23.85 14.66
N LYS A 201 3.16 25.17 14.77
CA LYS A 201 3.48 25.85 16.04
C LYS A 201 2.24 25.92 16.92
N SER A 202 2.35 25.53 18.19
CA SER A 202 1.21 25.54 19.11
C SER A 202 0.59 26.92 19.35
N SER A 203 1.38 27.99 19.28
CA SER A 203 0.90 29.36 19.45
C SER A 203 0.06 29.86 18.26
N ASN A 204 0.24 29.26 17.07
CA ASN A 204 -0.39 29.71 15.83
C ASN A 204 -0.59 28.51 14.88
N PRO A 205 -1.46 27.55 15.21
CA PRO A 205 -1.52 26.24 14.55
C PRO A 205 -1.93 26.30 13.07
N THR A 206 -2.65 27.33 12.65
CA THR A 206 -3.08 27.52 11.25
C THR A 206 -2.11 28.40 10.45
N ARG A 207 -1.51 29.41 11.09
CA ARG A 207 -0.60 30.35 10.43
C ARG A 207 0.80 29.80 10.25
N SER A 208 1.24 28.87 11.10
CA SER A 208 2.54 28.23 11.02
C SER A 208 2.39 26.72 10.94
N ALA A 209 2.06 26.20 9.76
CA ALA A 209 1.94 24.76 9.53
C ALA A 209 2.44 24.32 8.16
N PHE A 210 2.94 23.10 8.08
CA PHE A 210 3.21 22.40 6.83
C PHE A 210 2.96 20.90 7.01
N ARG A 211 2.66 20.22 5.92
CA ARG A 211 2.31 18.79 5.91
C ARG A 211 3.22 18.04 4.95
N ILE A 212 3.63 16.84 5.35
CA ILE A 212 4.52 15.97 4.58
C ILE A 212 3.77 14.74 4.11
N GLU A 213 3.85 14.40 2.82
CA GLU A 213 3.14 13.28 2.18
C GLU A 213 4.13 12.39 1.41
N PRO A 214 3.99 11.05 1.42
CA PRO A 214 4.84 10.20 0.58
C PRO A 214 4.58 10.48 -0.91
N PHE A 215 5.66 10.60 -1.69
CA PHE A 215 5.57 10.64 -3.15
C PHE A 215 5.24 9.24 -3.69
N ALA A 216 4.55 9.16 -4.83
CA ALA A 216 4.19 7.88 -5.44
C ALA A 216 5.44 7.00 -5.68
N GLY A 217 5.35 5.72 -5.33
CA GLY A 217 6.44 4.74 -5.54
C GLY A 217 7.65 4.88 -4.62
N SER A 218 7.51 5.52 -3.45
CA SER A 218 8.50 5.43 -2.35
C SER A 218 8.26 4.22 -1.47
#